data_AF-A0A6L8FQV2-F1
#
_entry.id   AF-A0A6L8FQV2-F1
#
_cell.length_a   1.000
_cell.length_b   1.000
_cell.length_c   1.000
_cell.angle_alpha   90.00
_cell.angle_beta   90.00
_cell.angle_gamma   90.00
#
_symmetry.space_group_name_H-M   'P 1'
#
loop_
_entity.id
_entity.type
_entity.pdbx_description
1 polymer ?
#
loop_
_entity_poly.entity_id
_entity_poly.type
_entity_poly.pdbx_seq_one_letter_code
_entity_poly.pdbx_strand_id
1 'polypeptide(L)'
;MRASSLLLGGLLVAMPSHGFLIQTFESRSGNQVQQTWRYPDRISFVLHAAGSDDLSPAQTHALIRESFQVWSDVTTARVEFVDQGTTQNSVPTQRDRRNLIYFDETGRYLDAPPETGVIAITRIQSHFATGQITDADIIFNGRDFRFSAGLFVQPGNWINLKDVAVHEIGHLLGLEHTPLDGPPHIRPTMNPFNHSDDPGEAQSLEPDDIEGISFLYPDIVYQASVGS
;
A
#
# COMPACT_ATOMS: atom_id res chain seq x y z
N MET A 1 45.08 -17.29 47.45
CA MET A 1 43.88 -16.63 46.91
C MET A 1 43.96 -16.66 45.40
N ARG A 2 43.09 -17.42 44.73
CA ARG A 2 42.92 -17.37 43.26
C ARG A 2 41.46 -16.98 43.03
N ALA A 3 41.25 -15.81 42.43
CA ALA A 3 39.93 -15.35 42.01
C ALA A 3 39.62 -16.00 40.65
N SER A 4 38.55 -16.79 40.60
CA SER A 4 37.98 -17.28 39.35
C SER A 4 37.04 -16.23 38.79
N SER A 5 37.39 -15.63 37.66
CA SER A 5 36.49 -14.76 36.90
C SER A 5 35.51 -15.62 36.10
N LEU A 6 34.25 -15.64 36.50
CA LEU A 6 33.16 -16.12 35.66
C LEU A 6 32.85 -15.05 34.60
N LEU A 7 33.17 -15.34 33.35
CA LEU A 7 32.65 -14.59 32.20
C LEU A 7 31.21 -15.06 31.97
N LEU A 8 30.25 -14.22 32.32
CA LEU A 8 28.85 -14.38 31.92
C LEU A 8 28.71 -13.90 30.48
N GLY A 9 28.80 -14.83 29.51
CA GLY A 9 28.48 -14.54 28.12
C GLY A 9 26.98 -14.39 27.96
N GLY A 10 26.46 -13.15 28.00
CA GLY A 10 25.08 -12.86 27.67
C GLY A 10 24.83 -13.13 26.18
N LEU A 11 23.96 -14.10 25.87
CA LEU A 11 23.41 -14.28 24.54
C LEU A 11 22.52 -13.06 24.26
N LEU A 12 23.01 -12.12 23.46
CA LEU A 12 22.16 -11.14 22.79
C LEU A 12 21.36 -11.89 21.74
N VAL A 13 20.11 -12.23 22.05
CA VAL A 13 19.14 -12.59 21.02
C VAL A 13 18.88 -11.29 20.26
N ALA A 14 19.54 -11.14 19.11
CA ALA A 14 19.19 -10.08 18.17
C ALA A 14 17.75 -10.33 17.74
N MET A 15 16.84 -9.49 18.20
CA MET A 15 15.49 -9.43 17.63
C MET A 15 15.68 -9.02 16.16
N PRO A 16 15.04 -9.69 15.19
CA PRO A 16 15.08 -9.23 13.81
C PRO A 16 14.54 -7.79 13.75
N SER A 17 15.38 -6.87 13.30
CA SER A 17 14.93 -5.53 12.93
C SER A 17 14.33 -5.63 11.54
N HIS A 18 13.03 -5.44 11.44
CA HIS A 18 12.34 -5.39 10.16
C HIS A 18 12.44 -3.97 9.60
N GLY A 19 12.62 -3.84 8.29
CA GLY A 19 12.69 -2.53 7.62
C GLY A 19 11.31 -1.90 7.40
N PHE A 20 10.26 -2.72 7.41
CA PHE A 20 8.92 -2.32 7.00
C PHE A 20 8.17 -1.65 8.14
N LEU A 21 7.20 -0.80 7.80
CA LEU A 21 6.25 -0.23 8.73
C LEU A 21 4.82 -0.65 8.39
N ILE A 22 3.99 -0.76 9.43
CA ILE A 22 2.59 -1.16 9.34
C ILE A 22 1.70 -0.11 9.99
N GLN A 23 0.50 0.06 9.47
CA GLN A 23 -0.46 1.01 9.99
C GLN A 23 -0.93 0.58 11.38
N THR A 24 -0.76 1.47 12.34
CA THR A 24 -1.19 1.26 13.72
C THR A 24 -1.80 2.53 14.29
N PHE A 25 -2.68 2.38 15.27
CA PHE A 25 -3.18 3.51 16.06
C PHE A 25 -3.30 3.13 17.53
N GLU A 26 -3.32 4.12 18.41
CA GLU A 26 -3.54 3.90 19.84
C GLU A 26 -5.05 3.75 20.13
N SER A 27 -5.43 2.60 20.67
CA SER A 27 -6.80 2.35 21.13
C SER A 27 -7.15 3.22 22.35
N ARG A 28 -8.45 3.33 22.67
CA ARG A 28 -8.91 4.05 23.87
C ARG A 28 -8.35 3.51 25.19
N SER A 29 -7.87 2.26 25.19
CA SER A 29 -7.23 1.64 26.35
C SER A 29 -5.71 1.82 26.39
N GLY A 30 -5.13 2.60 25.45
CA GLY A 30 -3.69 2.89 25.40
C GLY A 30 -2.84 1.81 24.71
N ASN A 31 -3.47 0.77 24.14
CA ASN A 31 -2.75 -0.27 23.41
C ASN A 31 -2.59 0.14 21.95
N GLN A 32 -1.41 -0.09 21.38
CA GLN A 32 -1.20 0.00 19.94
C GLN A 32 -1.96 -1.13 19.24
N VAL A 33 -2.74 -0.77 18.23
CA VAL A 33 -3.58 -1.68 17.46
C VAL A 33 -3.17 -1.61 16.01
N GLN A 34 -2.83 -2.77 15.45
CA GLN A 34 -2.47 -2.94 14.05
C GLN A 34 -3.70 -3.02 13.15
N GLN A 35 -3.64 -2.37 12.00
CA GLN A 35 -4.72 -2.39 11.01
C GLN A 35 -4.54 -3.53 10.02
N THR A 36 -5.51 -4.45 9.95
CA THR A 36 -5.49 -5.58 9.01
C THR A 36 -6.88 -5.97 8.52
N TRP A 37 -6.95 -6.55 7.32
CA TRP A 37 -8.14 -7.22 6.84
C TRP A 37 -8.37 -8.54 7.58
N ARG A 38 -9.61 -8.77 8.02
CA ARG A 38 -10.01 -10.05 8.65
C ARG A 38 -9.96 -11.23 7.67
N TYR A 39 -10.27 -10.96 6.41
CA TYR A 39 -10.32 -11.95 5.34
C TYR A 39 -9.44 -11.49 4.18
N PRO A 40 -8.10 -11.62 4.33
CA PRO A 40 -7.16 -11.16 3.31
C PRO A 40 -7.23 -11.98 2.01
N ASP A 41 -7.85 -13.16 2.05
CA ASP A 41 -8.11 -14.08 0.94
C ASP A 41 -9.29 -13.67 0.04
N ARG A 42 -9.91 -12.51 0.26
CA ARG A 42 -11.10 -12.06 -0.48
C ARG A 42 -11.35 -10.55 -0.38
N ILE A 43 -10.30 -9.75 -0.36
CA ILE A 43 -10.44 -8.29 -0.22
C ILE A 43 -11.09 -7.75 -1.49
N SER A 44 -12.32 -7.24 -1.39
CA SER A 44 -13.03 -6.72 -2.56
C SER A 44 -12.60 -5.31 -2.90
N PHE A 45 -12.58 -4.95 -4.19
CA PHE A 45 -12.48 -3.56 -4.64
C PHE A 45 -13.49 -3.30 -5.76
N VAL A 46 -13.82 -2.03 -5.98
CA VAL A 46 -14.69 -1.59 -7.08
C VAL A 46 -14.08 -0.37 -7.76
N LEU A 47 -14.15 -0.34 -9.09
CA LEU A 47 -13.59 0.75 -9.89
C LEU A 47 -14.67 1.79 -10.21
N HIS A 48 -14.38 3.07 -10.07
CA HIS A 48 -15.25 4.08 -10.68
C HIS A 48 -15.17 3.97 -12.22
N ALA A 49 -16.32 3.99 -12.89
CA ALA A 49 -16.43 3.71 -14.33
C ALA A 49 -15.72 4.74 -15.21
N ALA A 50 -15.56 5.98 -14.72
CA ALA A 50 -14.89 7.04 -15.47
C ALA A 50 -13.40 6.81 -15.66
N GLY A 51 -12.69 6.24 -14.67
CA GLY A 51 -11.22 6.23 -14.68
C GLY A 51 -10.63 7.64 -14.59
N SER A 52 -9.36 7.78 -14.99
CA SER A 52 -8.68 9.08 -15.16
C SER A 52 -9.14 9.74 -16.46
N ASP A 53 -9.22 11.07 -16.51
CA ASP A 53 -9.51 11.80 -17.75
C ASP A 53 -8.33 11.83 -18.76
N ASP A 54 -7.13 11.46 -18.33
CA ASP A 54 -5.92 11.37 -19.15
C ASP A 54 -5.79 10.05 -19.93
N LEU A 55 -6.53 9.02 -19.53
CA LEU A 55 -6.45 7.67 -20.08
C LEU A 55 -7.84 7.18 -20.49
N SER A 56 -7.92 6.21 -21.40
CA SER A 56 -9.22 5.57 -21.61
C SER A 56 -9.63 4.78 -20.36
N PRO A 57 -10.93 4.67 -20.03
CA PRO A 57 -11.39 3.88 -18.89
C PRO A 57 -10.85 2.44 -18.90
N ALA A 58 -10.78 1.83 -20.09
CA ALA A 58 -10.24 0.50 -20.27
C ALA A 58 -8.75 0.40 -19.86
N GLN A 59 -7.93 1.39 -20.23
CA GLN A 59 -6.52 1.45 -19.82
C GLN A 59 -6.38 1.69 -18.32
N THR A 60 -7.14 2.64 -17.77
CA THR A 60 -7.14 2.89 -16.32
C THR A 60 -7.50 1.63 -15.54
N HIS A 61 -8.61 0.97 -15.89
CA HIS A 61 -9.07 -0.21 -15.18
C HIS A 61 -8.12 -1.40 -15.34
N ALA A 62 -7.47 -1.55 -16.49
CA ALA A 62 -6.45 -2.58 -16.69
C ALA A 62 -5.24 -2.35 -15.77
N LEU A 63 -4.70 -1.13 -15.74
CA LEU A 63 -3.54 -0.80 -14.91
C LEU A 63 -3.82 -0.99 -13.41
N ILE A 64 -4.98 -0.55 -12.92
CA ILE A 64 -5.35 -0.76 -11.51
C ILE A 64 -5.45 -2.25 -11.17
N ARG A 65 -6.05 -3.07 -12.05
CA ARG A 65 -6.12 -4.53 -11.83
C ARG A 65 -4.74 -5.17 -11.81
N GLU A 66 -3.85 -4.77 -12.70
CA GLU A 66 -2.47 -5.23 -12.70
C GLU A 66 -1.74 -4.82 -11.40
N SER A 67 -1.99 -3.63 -10.86
CA SER A 67 -1.41 -3.20 -9.59
C SER A 67 -1.88 -4.04 -8.40
N PHE A 68 -3.15 -4.47 -8.39
CA PHE A 68 -3.63 -5.44 -7.39
C PHE A 68 -2.93 -6.80 -7.53
N GLN A 69 -2.68 -7.23 -8.77
CA GLN A 69 -2.01 -8.49 -9.02
C GLN A 69 -0.58 -8.53 -8.46
N VAL A 70 0.15 -7.42 -8.50
CA VAL A 70 1.50 -7.31 -7.91
C VAL A 70 1.53 -7.78 -6.46
N TRP A 71 0.50 -7.46 -5.68
CA TRP A 71 0.40 -7.86 -4.27
C TRP A 71 -0.10 -9.30 -4.08
N SER A 72 -1.02 -9.80 -4.90
CA SER A 72 -1.47 -11.21 -4.81
C SER A 72 -0.43 -12.20 -5.33
N ASP A 73 0.52 -11.76 -6.15
CA ASP A 73 1.62 -12.59 -6.64
C ASP A 73 2.69 -12.87 -5.55
N VAL A 74 2.60 -12.23 -4.38
CA VAL A 74 3.50 -12.47 -3.24
C VAL A 74 3.19 -13.81 -2.58
N THR A 75 3.92 -14.85 -3.00
CA THR A 75 3.71 -16.24 -2.53
C THR A 75 3.90 -16.49 -1.03
N THR A 76 4.49 -15.55 -0.30
CA THR A 76 4.67 -15.61 1.16
C THR A 76 3.52 -14.97 1.93
N ALA A 77 2.55 -14.36 1.23
CA ALA A 77 1.39 -13.70 1.82
C ALA A 77 0.07 -14.29 1.29
N ARG A 78 -0.91 -14.44 2.19
CA ARG A 78 -2.27 -14.95 1.87
C ARG A 78 -3.21 -13.81 1.47
N VAL A 79 -2.89 -13.12 0.38
CA VAL A 79 -3.63 -11.96 -0.12
C VAL A 79 -4.28 -12.29 -1.46
N GLU A 80 -5.59 -12.12 -1.54
CA GLU A 80 -6.38 -12.31 -2.77
C GLU A 80 -7.45 -11.23 -2.87
N PHE A 81 -7.71 -10.78 -4.10
CA PHE A 81 -8.64 -9.68 -4.37
C PHE A 81 -9.87 -10.13 -5.16
N VAL A 82 -11.00 -9.49 -4.88
CA VAL A 82 -12.26 -9.71 -5.60
C VAL A 82 -12.66 -8.42 -6.32
N ASP A 83 -12.43 -8.38 -7.63
CA ASP A 83 -12.90 -7.30 -8.50
C ASP A 83 -14.44 -7.34 -8.59
N GLN A 84 -15.11 -6.33 -8.04
CA GLN A 84 -16.57 -6.15 -8.08
C GLN A 84 -17.04 -5.46 -9.38
N GLY A 85 -16.13 -5.19 -10.32
CA GLY A 85 -16.40 -4.50 -11.57
C GLY A 85 -16.39 -2.98 -11.42
N THR A 86 -17.32 -2.32 -12.10
CA THR A 86 -17.39 -0.85 -12.16
C THR A 86 -18.69 -0.30 -11.56
N THR A 87 -18.61 0.92 -11.06
CA THR A 87 -19.75 1.72 -10.56
C THR A 87 -19.74 3.12 -11.18
N GLN A 88 -20.92 3.70 -11.41
CA GLN A 88 -21.05 5.04 -12.00
C GLN A 88 -21.36 6.15 -10.98
N ASN A 89 -21.87 5.77 -9.80
CA ASN A 89 -22.47 6.72 -8.85
C ASN A 89 -21.84 6.65 -7.45
N SER A 90 -20.88 5.75 -7.24
CA SER A 90 -20.16 5.70 -5.97
C SER A 90 -19.19 6.86 -5.87
N VAL A 91 -19.08 7.42 -4.67
CA VAL A 91 -18.11 8.45 -4.33
C VAL A 91 -17.31 7.99 -3.12
N PRO A 92 -16.07 8.46 -2.92
CA PRO A 92 -15.26 8.04 -1.78
C PRO A 92 -15.96 8.34 -0.44
N THR A 93 -16.07 7.33 0.42
CA THR A 93 -16.58 7.39 1.78
C THR A 93 -16.13 6.18 2.60
N GLN A 94 -15.54 6.44 3.76
CA GLN A 94 -15.07 5.42 4.73
C GLN A 94 -16.18 4.66 5.50
N ARG A 95 -17.39 4.55 4.94
CA ARG A 95 -18.60 4.13 5.69
C ARG A 95 -19.51 3.16 4.95
N ASP A 96 -19.23 2.85 3.69
CA ASP A 96 -20.11 2.02 2.87
C ASP A 96 -19.60 0.58 2.68
N ARG A 97 -18.39 0.30 3.20
CA ARG A 97 -17.68 -0.98 3.12
C ARG A 97 -17.35 -1.37 1.68
N ARG A 98 -17.15 -0.38 0.81
CA ARG A 98 -16.72 -0.59 -0.56
C ARG A 98 -15.38 0.08 -0.73
N ASN A 99 -14.37 -0.72 -1.05
CA ASN A 99 -13.05 -0.18 -1.35
C ASN A 99 -13.09 0.40 -2.78
N LEU A 100 -13.39 1.70 -2.89
CA LEU A 100 -13.56 2.38 -4.17
C LEU A 100 -12.21 2.89 -4.68
N ILE A 101 -11.93 2.63 -5.96
CA ILE A 101 -10.84 3.26 -6.69
C ILE A 101 -11.42 4.41 -7.51
N TYR A 102 -10.99 5.63 -7.19
CA TYR A 102 -11.59 6.86 -7.70
C TYR A 102 -10.53 7.85 -8.19
N PHE A 103 -10.80 8.51 -9.31
CA PHE A 103 -9.98 9.60 -9.84
C PHE A 103 -10.72 10.91 -9.61
N ASP A 104 -10.18 11.75 -8.74
CA ASP A 104 -10.77 13.03 -8.39
C ASP A 104 -10.19 14.17 -9.24
N GLU A 105 -10.80 14.35 -10.41
CA GLU A 105 -10.47 15.41 -11.36
C GLU A 105 -10.82 16.82 -10.87
N THR A 106 -11.55 16.93 -9.75
CA THR A 106 -12.05 18.20 -9.23
C THR A 106 -11.43 18.59 -7.89
N GLY A 107 -10.79 17.65 -7.20
CA GLY A 107 -10.32 17.77 -5.82
C GLY A 107 -11.44 17.88 -4.79
N ARG A 108 -12.67 17.49 -5.14
CA ARG A 108 -13.84 17.55 -4.25
C ARG A 108 -13.79 16.53 -3.11
N TYR A 109 -13.17 15.38 -3.35
CA TYR A 109 -13.13 14.24 -2.45
C TYR A 109 -11.75 14.02 -1.85
N LEU A 110 -10.67 14.44 -2.53
CA LEU A 110 -9.29 14.28 -2.08
C LEU A 110 -9.00 14.98 -0.74
N ASP A 111 -9.67 16.10 -0.45
CA ASP A 111 -9.48 16.91 0.77
C ASP A 111 -8.01 17.35 1.01
N ALA A 112 -7.22 17.41 -0.06
CA ALA A 112 -5.88 17.98 -0.06
C ALA A 112 -5.93 19.38 -0.70
N PRO A 113 -5.29 20.39 -0.08
CA PRO A 113 -5.09 21.69 -0.73
C PRO A 113 -4.44 21.52 -2.11
N PRO A 114 -4.74 22.39 -3.08
CA PRO A 114 -4.04 22.41 -4.37
C PRO A 114 -2.53 22.55 -4.18
N GLU A 115 -1.77 21.96 -5.10
CA GLU A 115 -0.31 22.14 -5.20
C GLU A 115 0.50 21.58 -4.01
N THR A 116 -0.06 20.64 -3.24
CA THR A 116 0.60 20.04 -2.06
C THR A 116 1.58 18.92 -2.38
N GLY A 117 1.65 18.47 -3.63
CA GLY A 117 2.46 17.31 -4.02
C GLY A 117 1.77 15.96 -3.79
N VAL A 118 0.54 15.94 -3.27
CA VAL A 118 -0.22 14.70 -2.99
C VAL A 118 -0.78 14.11 -4.29
N ILE A 119 -0.18 13.03 -4.76
CA ILE A 119 -0.56 12.37 -6.03
C ILE A 119 -1.78 11.47 -5.86
N ALA A 120 -1.86 10.74 -4.76
CA ALA A 120 -3.00 9.93 -4.37
C ALA A 120 -3.04 9.78 -2.85
N ILE A 121 -4.16 9.28 -2.33
CA ILE A 121 -4.32 8.91 -0.92
C ILE A 121 -5.13 7.63 -0.79
N THR A 122 -4.82 6.86 0.23
CA THR A 122 -5.63 5.73 0.67
C THR A 122 -6.29 6.02 2.01
N ARG A 123 -7.62 6.01 2.04
CA ARG A 123 -8.43 6.34 3.24
C ARG A 123 -9.01 5.09 3.85
N ILE A 124 -8.52 4.72 5.03
CA ILE A 124 -8.91 3.47 5.69
C ILE A 124 -9.84 3.73 6.87
N GLN A 125 -10.91 2.95 6.97
CA GLN A 125 -11.71 2.80 8.17
C GLN A 125 -11.44 1.45 8.80
N SER A 126 -11.05 1.47 10.07
CA SER A 126 -10.85 0.28 10.88
C SER A 126 -11.68 0.31 12.17
N HIS A 127 -11.92 -0.86 12.74
CA HIS A 127 -12.61 -1.00 14.00
C HIS A 127 -11.69 -0.54 15.15
N PHE A 128 -12.10 0.47 15.91
CA PHE A 128 -11.27 1.17 16.91
C PHE A 128 -10.67 0.29 18.02
N ALA A 129 -11.19 -0.92 18.25
CA ALA A 129 -10.67 -1.81 19.31
C ALA A 129 -9.81 -2.95 18.75
N THR A 130 -10.04 -3.36 17.49
CA THR A 130 -9.41 -4.55 16.92
C THR A 130 -8.49 -4.24 15.76
N GLY A 131 -8.57 -3.04 15.19
CA GLY A 131 -7.83 -2.64 14.00
C GLY A 131 -8.34 -3.26 12.71
N GLN A 132 -9.37 -4.11 12.78
CA GLN A 132 -9.93 -4.74 11.60
C GLN A 132 -10.35 -3.68 10.59
N ILE A 133 -9.70 -3.69 9.41
CA ILE A 133 -10.06 -2.84 8.28
C ILE A 133 -11.44 -3.28 7.78
N THR A 134 -12.29 -2.29 7.52
CA THR A 134 -13.67 -2.48 7.06
C THR A 134 -13.99 -1.74 5.77
N ASP A 135 -13.16 -0.79 5.39
CA ASP A 135 -13.35 0.11 4.25
C ASP A 135 -11.98 0.75 3.93
N ALA A 136 -11.64 0.87 2.64
CA ALA A 136 -10.42 1.49 2.15
C ALA A 136 -10.61 2.06 0.74
N ASP A 137 -10.76 3.38 0.62
CA ASP A 137 -10.84 4.06 -0.67
C ASP A 137 -9.47 4.54 -1.14
N ILE A 138 -9.17 4.35 -2.43
CA ILE A 138 -8.00 4.93 -3.08
C ILE A 138 -8.47 6.08 -3.98
N ILE A 139 -7.95 7.28 -3.72
CA ILE A 139 -8.32 8.50 -4.41
C ILE A 139 -7.09 9.09 -5.11
N PHE A 140 -7.08 9.07 -6.43
CA PHE A 140 -6.05 9.69 -7.25
C PHE A 140 -6.36 11.18 -7.49
N ASN A 141 -5.35 12.04 -7.39
CA ASN A 141 -5.46 13.48 -7.59
C ASN A 141 -5.31 13.85 -9.08
N GLY A 142 -6.36 13.63 -9.87
CA GLY A 142 -6.37 14.05 -11.28
C GLY A 142 -6.54 15.56 -11.47
N ARG A 143 -7.00 16.29 -10.44
CA ARG A 143 -7.04 17.76 -10.44
C ARG A 143 -5.65 18.39 -10.67
N ASP A 144 -4.63 17.87 -9.96
CA ASP A 144 -3.29 18.48 -9.95
C ASP A 144 -2.25 17.69 -10.76
N PHE A 145 -2.49 16.40 -11.02
CA PHE A 145 -1.55 15.50 -11.69
C PHE A 145 -2.15 14.86 -12.93
N ARG A 146 -1.28 14.58 -13.91
CA ARG A 146 -1.65 13.83 -15.10
C ARG A 146 -1.09 12.42 -15.07
N PHE A 147 -1.91 11.45 -15.48
CA PHE A 147 -1.55 10.04 -15.41
C PHE A 147 -1.23 9.43 -16.77
N SER A 148 -0.20 8.59 -16.80
CA SER A 148 0.26 7.89 -17.99
C SER A 148 0.29 6.38 -17.79
N ALA A 149 0.15 5.66 -18.91
CA ALA A 149 0.20 4.19 -18.97
C ALA A 149 1.54 3.63 -19.47
N GLY A 150 2.40 4.49 -20.02
CA GLY A 150 3.61 4.07 -20.72
C GLY A 150 4.84 4.06 -19.83
N LEU A 151 5.84 3.27 -20.25
CA LEU A 151 7.18 3.23 -19.64
C LEU A 151 8.15 4.25 -20.25
N PHE A 152 7.66 5.10 -21.16
CA PHE A 152 8.47 6.13 -21.81
C PHE A 152 8.26 7.46 -21.12
N VAL A 153 9.35 8.16 -20.84
CA VAL A 153 9.31 9.54 -20.35
C VAL A 153 8.53 10.40 -21.33
N GLN A 154 7.46 11.01 -20.85
CA GLN A 154 6.64 11.93 -21.65
C GLN A 154 7.05 13.38 -21.39
N PRO A 155 7.05 14.26 -22.40
CA PRO A 155 7.25 15.69 -22.17
C PRO A 155 6.18 16.26 -21.23
N GLY A 156 6.60 16.79 -20.09
CA GLY A 156 5.74 17.28 -19.02
C GLY A 156 5.87 16.47 -17.73
N ASN A 157 5.14 16.86 -16.70
CA ASN A 157 5.16 16.18 -15.40
C ASN A 157 4.06 15.09 -15.35
N TRP A 158 4.22 14.03 -16.13
CA TRP A 158 3.31 12.90 -16.14
C TRP A 158 3.72 11.88 -15.09
N ILE A 159 2.75 11.38 -14.34
CA ILE A 159 2.95 10.34 -13.35
C ILE A 159 2.57 9.00 -13.98
N ASN A 160 3.39 7.96 -13.81
CA ASN A 160 2.96 6.63 -14.20
C ASN A 160 1.88 6.14 -13.21
N LEU A 161 0.71 5.77 -13.73
CA LEU A 161 -0.42 5.39 -12.87
C LEU A 161 -0.10 4.15 -12.03
N LYS A 162 0.57 3.16 -12.61
CA LYS A 162 0.81 1.88 -11.94
C LYS A 162 1.82 2.03 -10.81
N ASP A 163 2.82 2.90 -10.95
CA ASP A 163 3.80 3.25 -9.89
C ASP A 163 3.08 3.71 -8.62
N VAL A 164 2.12 4.63 -8.76
CA VAL A 164 1.34 5.16 -7.64
C VAL A 164 0.34 4.13 -7.14
N ALA A 165 -0.33 3.41 -8.04
CA ALA A 165 -1.37 2.47 -7.66
C ALA A 165 -0.82 1.30 -6.83
N VAL A 166 0.38 0.78 -7.12
CA VAL A 166 1.00 -0.28 -6.30
C VAL A 166 1.25 0.23 -4.88
N HIS A 167 1.76 1.45 -4.72
CA HIS A 167 1.97 2.11 -3.42
C HIS A 167 0.66 2.24 -2.62
N GLU A 168 -0.38 2.80 -3.23
CA GLU A 168 -1.67 3.01 -2.56
C GLU A 168 -2.33 1.68 -2.16
N ILE A 169 -2.17 0.62 -2.96
CA ILE A 169 -2.67 -0.71 -2.59
C ILE A 169 -1.91 -1.28 -1.39
N GLY A 170 -0.62 -0.97 -1.23
CA GLY A 170 0.12 -1.31 -0.02
C GLY A 170 -0.50 -0.68 1.23
N HIS A 171 -0.88 0.61 1.16
CA HIS A 171 -1.65 1.24 2.22
C HIS A 171 -3.00 0.55 2.45
N LEU A 172 -3.76 0.22 1.39
CA LEU A 172 -5.04 -0.49 1.49
C LEU A 172 -4.88 -1.81 2.25
N LEU A 173 -3.74 -2.49 2.11
CA LEU A 173 -3.38 -3.71 2.80
C LEU A 173 -2.94 -3.49 4.26
N GLY A 174 -2.70 -2.26 4.68
CA GLY A 174 -2.29 -1.90 6.04
C GLY A 174 -0.78 -1.65 6.20
N LEU A 175 -0.03 -1.50 5.10
CA LEU A 175 1.37 -1.07 5.15
C LEU A 175 1.46 0.43 5.36
N GLU A 176 2.51 0.86 6.05
CA GLU A 176 2.85 2.26 6.27
C GLU A 176 4.11 2.63 5.49
N HIS A 177 4.35 3.92 5.32
CA HIS A 177 5.55 4.40 4.64
C HIS A 177 6.83 3.87 5.26
N THR A 178 7.74 3.36 4.43
CA THR A 178 9.09 3.00 4.87
C THR A 178 10.01 4.22 4.87
N PRO A 179 10.96 4.33 5.81
CA PRO A 179 12.01 5.34 5.74
C PRO A 179 13.17 4.93 4.82
N LEU A 180 13.15 3.70 4.28
CA LEU A 180 14.20 3.20 3.41
C LEU A 180 14.17 3.93 2.06
N ASP A 181 15.34 4.38 1.63
CA ASP A 181 15.53 5.15 0.40
C ASP A 181 16.76 4.63 -0.36
N GLY A 182 16.82 4.90 -1.67
CA GLY A 182 17.89 4.44 -2.53
C GLY A 182 17.59 4.60 -4.02
N PRO A 183 18.47 4.06 -4.88
CA PRO A 183 18.19 3.92 -6.32
C PRO A 183 16.90 3.13 -6.57
N PRO A 184 16.19 3.39 -7.69
CA PRO A 184 14.82 2.88 -7.87
C PRO A 184 14.71 1.36 -7.76
N HIS A 185 15.60 0.61 -8.42
CA HIS A 185 15.65 -0.85 -8.40
C HIS A 185 15.86 -1.54 -7.03
N ILE A 186 16.10 -0.78 -5.94
CA ILE A 186 16.18 -1.32 -4.57
C ILE A 186 15.38 -0.49 -3.55
N ARG A 187 14.68 0.56 -4.00
CA ARG A 187 13.92 1.44 -3.10
C ARG A 187 12.52 0.86 -2.95
N PRO A 188 12.05 0.59 -1.73
CA PRO A 188 10.74 0.00 -1.54
C PRO A 188 9.62 0.86 -2.12
N THR A 189 8.64 0.20 -2.71
CA THR A 189 7.46 0.88 -3.26
C THR A 189 6.70 1.63 -2.18
N MET A 190 6.74 1.22 -0.91
CA MET A 190 6.16 1.98 0.20
C MET A 190 6.99 3.21 0.63
N ASN A 191 8.03 3.63 -0.10
CA ASN A 191 8.68 4.92 0.14
C ASN A 191 7.70 6.08 -0.22
N PRO A 192 7.57 7.11 0.63
CA PRO A 192 6.55 8.16 0.47
C PRO A 192 6.80 9.15 -0.66
N PHE A 193 8.00 9.18 -1.24
CA PHE A 193 8.41 10.24 -2.14
C PHE A 193 8.38 9.81 -3.59
N ASN A 194 7.84 10.68 -4.45
CA ASN A 194 8.06 10.58 -5.87
C ASN A 194 9.40 11.24 -6.23
N HIS A 195 10.40 10.45 -6.61
CA HIS A 195 11.74 10.93 -6.93
C HIS A 195 11.92 11.34 -8.40
N SER A 196 10.84 11.39 -9.20
CA SER A 196 10.89 11.69 -10.65
C SER A 196 11.78 10.71 -11.42
N ASP A 197 11.75 9.45 -11.01
CA ASP A 197 12.42 8.36 -11.72
C ASP A 197 11.72 8.06 -13.06
N ASP A 198 12.35 7.21 -13.87
CA ASP A 198 11.75 6.79 -15.13
C ASP A 198 10.41 6.06 -14.87
N PRO A 199 9.39 6.24 -15.75
CA PRO A 199 8.09 5.60 -15.57
C PRO A 199 8.21 4.07 -15.46
N GLY A 200 7.68 3.50 -14.38
CA GLY A 200 7.68 2.05 -14.16
C GLY A 200 8.65 1.53 -13.12
N GLU A 201 9.52 2.40 -12.61
CA GLU A 201 10.56 2.00 -11.65
C GLU A 201 10.01 1.71 -10.24
N ALA A 202 8.76 2.09 -9.93
CA ALA A 202 8.10 1.84 -8.64
C ALA A 202 6.89 0.89 -8.77
N GLN A 203 6.99 -0.11 -9.65
CA GLN A 203 5.94 -1.13 -9.87
C GLN A 203 6.28 -2.53 -9.31
N SER A 204 7.51 -2.71 -8.82
CA SER A 204 7.97 -3.94 -8.17
C SER A 204 7.78 -3.87 -6.67
N LEU A 205 7.87 -5.02 -6.00
CA LEU A 205 7.94 -5.07 -4.54
C LEU A 205 9.36 -5.44 -4.13
N GLU A 206 9.94 -4.62 -3.27
CA GLU A 206 11.26 -4.84 -2.72
C GLU A 206 11.16 -5.75 -1.48
N PRO A 207 12.27 -6.30 -0.97
CA PRO A 207 12.23 -7.19 0.19
C PRO A 207 11.51 -6.59 1.41
N ASP A 208 11.54 -5.27 1.56
CA ASP A 208 10.83 -4.55 2.61
C ASP A 208 9.31 -4.69 2.49
N ASP A 209 8.76 -4.43 1.30
CA ASP A 209 7.33 -4.51 1.02
C ASP A 209 6.83 -5.95 1.13
N ILE A 210 7.61 -6.92 0.60
CA ILE A 210 7.31 -8.35 0.65
C ILE A 210 7.28 -8.85 2.09
N GLU A 211 8.28 -8.48 2.89
CA GLU A 211 8.34 -8.87 4.30
C GLU A 211 7.16 -8.27 5.08
N GLY A 212 6.83 -6.99 4.83
CA GLY A 212 5.71 -6.31 5.47
C GLY A 212 4.38 -6.99 5.18
N ILE A 213 4.08 -7.30 3.92
CA ILE A 213 2.81 -7.94 3.57
C ILE A 213 2.74 -9.39 4.09
N SER A 214 3.87 -10.09 4.08
CA SER A 214 3.97 -11.46 4.62
C SER A 214 3.81 -11.48 6.14
N PHE A 215 4.30 -10.45 6.84
CA PHE A 215 4.06 -10.28 8.27
C PHE A 215 2.59 -10.00 8.57
N LEU A 216 1.93 -9.13 7.80
CA LEU A 216 0.51 -8.80 7.99
C LEU A 216 -0.40 -10.00 7.71
N TYR A 217 -0.09 -10.75 6.64
CA TYR A 217 -0.92 -11.83 6.13
C TYR A 217 -0.07 -13.05 5.82
N PRO A 218 0.48 -13.74 6.83
CA PRO A 218 1.45 -14.82 6.61
C PRO A 218 0.81 -16.03 5.94
N ASP A 219 1.39 -16.46 4.82
CA ASP A 219 1.12 -17.77 4.22
C ASP A 219 1.95 -18.87 4.92
N ILE A 220 1.69 -20.14 4.60
CA ILE A 220 2.40 -21.28 5.21
C ILE A 220 3.91 -21.24 4.90
N VAL A 221 4.28 -20.72 3.73
CA VAL A 221 5.69 -20.56 3.33
C VAL A 221 6.42 -19.59 4.26
N TYR A 222 5.80 -18.46 4.59
CA TYR A 222 6.38 -17.47 5.50
C TYR A 222 6.45 -18.00 6.94
N GLN A 223 5.40 -18.66 7.42
CA GLN A 223 5.40 -19.26 8.76
C GLN A 223 6.53 -20.29 8.93
N ALA A 224 6.84 -21.04 7.87
CA ALA A 224 7.94 -21.99 7.88
C ALA A 224 9.33 -21.33 7.88
N SER A 225 9.47 -20.10 7.35
CA SER A 225 10.75 -19.39 7.26
C SER A 225 11.15 -18.66 8.55
N VAL A 226 10.17 -18.13 9.30
CA VAL A 226 10.45 -17.33 10.52
C VAL A 226 10.49 -18.16 11.81
N GLY A 227 10.08 -19.42 11.77
CA GLY A 227 9.98 -20.28 12.95
C GLY A 227 8.77 -19.92 13.82
N SER A 228 8.12 -20.96 14.37
CA SER A 228 6.92 -20.84 15.22
C SER A 228 7.20 -20.20 16.58
#